data_AF-A0A942IJD8-F1
#
_entry.id   AF-A0A942IJD8-F1
#
_cell.length_a   1.000
_cell.length_b   1.000
_cell.length_c   1.000
_cell.angle_alpha   90.00
_cell.angle_beta   90.00
_cell.angle_gamma   90.00
#
_symmetry.space_group_name_H-M   'P 1'
#
loop_
_entity.id
_entity.type
_entity.pdbx_description
1 polymer ?
#
loop_
_entity_poly.entity_id
_entity_poly.type
_entity_poly.pdbx_seq_one_letter_code
_entity_poly.pdbx_strand_id
1 'polypeptide(L)'
;MAATVTELLEQLSANYQQQYMLYQKVHQIAQEEGSLIETREMLQLVELLHCAEEIMRRIQQLEEPQKKNRQLLREALPGNNLSLDLLACLTETRVFLRYKKVLAQLAEILAEIEQLKNKNIVRLAQMRLAKN
;
A
#
# COMPACT_ATOMS: atom_id res chain seq x y z
N MET A 1 -21.40 -23.21 -1.00
CA MET A 1 -20.08 -23.84 -0.87
C MET A 1 -19.18 -22.90 -0.08
N ALA A 2 -18.39 -23.40 0.88
CA ALA A 2 -17.40 -22.57 1.57
C ALA A 2 -16.24 -22.25 0.60
N ALA A 3 -15.72 -21.03 0.63
CA ALA A 3 -14.59 -20.65 -0.20
C ALA A 3 -13.33 -21.43 0.20
N THR A 4 -12.54 -21.85 -0.77
CA THR A 4 -11.29 -22.58 -0.51
C THR A 4 -10.18 -21.64 -0.03
N VAL A 5 -9.14 -22.18 0.60
CA VAL A 5 -7.95 -21.40 1.01
C VAL A 5 -7.31 -20.71 -0.20
N THR A 6 -7.26 -21.38 -1.36
CA THR A 6 -6.76 -20.82 -2.62
C THR A 6 -7.59 -19.60 -3.06
N GLU A 7 -8.92 -19.73 -3.11
CA GLU A 7 -9.81 -18.63 -3.52
C GLU A 7 -9.71 -17.42 -2.59
N LEU A 8 -9.64 -17.66 -1.27
CA LEU A 8 -9.49 -16.60 -0.29
C LEU A 8 -8.13 -15.89 -0.42
N LEU A 9 -7.07 -16.63 -0.73
CA LEU A 9 -5.74 -16.07 -0.95
C LEU A 9 -5.67 -15.27 -2.26
N GLU A 10 -6.38 -15.69 -3.31
CA GLU A 10 -6.51 -14.93 -4.55
C GLU A 10 -7.24 -13.60 -4.35
N GLN A 11 -8.37 -13.62 -3.64
CA GLN A 11 -9.12 -12.40 -3.31
C GLN A 11 -8.28 -11.44 -2.47
N LEU A 12 -7.55 -11.96 -1.48
CA LEU A 12 -6.65 -11.15 -0.67
C LEU A 12 -5.50 -10.56 -1.52
N SER A 13 -4.92 -11.36 -2.42
CA SER A 13 -3.89 -10.90 -3.35
C SER A 13 -4.39 -9.80 -4.29
N ALA A 14 -5.63 -9.92 -4.78
CA ALA A 14 -6.24 -8.91 -5.63
C ALA A 14 -6.46 -7.58 -4.89
N ASN A 15 -6.94 -7.64 -3.64
CA ASN A 15 -7.08 -6.44 -2.80
C ASN A 15 -5.72 -5.79 -2.54
N TYR A 16 -4.68 -6.58 -2.28
CA TYR A 16 -3.32 -6.06 -2.11
C TYR A 16 -2.74 -5.48 -3.40
N GLN A 17 -3.06 -6.06 -4.56
CA GLN A 17 -2.65 -5.50 -5.85
C GLN A 17 -3.32 -4.15 -6.09
N GLN A 18 -4.61 -4.00 -5.77
CA GLN A 18 -5.29 -2.71 -5.85
C GLN A 18 -4.65 -1.68 -4.91
N GLN A 19 -4.35 -2.09 -3.68
CA GLN A 19 -3.66 -1.24 -2.72
C GLN A 19 -2.27 -0.81 -3.23
N TYR A 20 -1.53 -1.72 -3.87
CA TYR A 20 -0.24 -1.40 -4.50
C TYR A 20 -0.38 -0.33 -5.59
N MET A 21 -1.36 -0.48 -6.49
CA MET A 21 -1.63 0.53 -7.54
C MET A 21 -1.98 1.90 -6.95
N LEU A 22 -2.66 1.94 -5.80
CA LEU A 22 -2.95 3.19 -5.09
C LEU A 22 -1.67 3.78 -4.47
N TYR A 23 -0.82 2.96 -3.84
CA TYR A 23 0.46 3.43 -3.32
C TYR A 23 1.40 3.93 -4.41
N GLN A 24 1.41 3.33 -5.60
CA GLN A 24 2.17 3.90 -6.73
C GLN A 24 1.73 5.33 -7.06
N LYS A 25 0.44 5.66 -6.94
CA LYS A 25 -0.05 7.03 -7.11
C LYS A 25 0.37 7.93 -5.94
N VAL A 26 0.33 7.43 -4.70
CA VAL A 26 0.86 8.17 -3.53
C VAL A 26 2.35 8.48 -3.72
N HIS A 27 3.12 7.55 -4.27
CA HIS A 27 4.52 7.74 -4.60
C HIS A 27 4.72 8.84 -5.65
N GLN A 28 3.95 8.83 -6.74
CA GLN A 28 3.99 9.91 -7.75
C GLN A 28 3.65 11.28 -7.14
N ILE A 29 2.60 11.34 -6.32
CA ILE A 29 2.23 12.55 -5.56
C ILE A 29 3.38 13.02 -4.68
N ALA A 30 4.08 12.13 -3.98
CA ALA A 30 5.23 12.50 -3.16
C ALA A 30 6.41 13.03 -3.99
N GLN A 31 6.63 12.51 -5.20
CA GLN A 31 7.66 13.04 -6.12
C GLN A 31 7.30 14.45 -6.63
N GLU A 32 6.05 14.63 -7.04
CA GLU A 32 5.53 15.91 -7.52
C GLU A 32 5.52 16.97 -6.41
N GLU A 33 5.07 16.63 -5.20
CA GLU A 33 5.13 17.49 -4.02
C GLU A 33 6.55 18.04 -3.81
N GLY A 34 7.57 17.18 -3.93
CA GLY A 34 8.97 17.57 -3.80
C GLY A 34 9.39 18.64 -4.80
N SER A 35 8.85 18.61 -6.02
CA SER A 35 9.15 19.58 -7.08
C SER A 35 8.39 20.89 -6.85
N LEU A 36 7.11 20.82 -6.48
CA LEU A 36 6.28 22.00 -6.19
C LEU A 36 6.75 22.78 -4.96
N ILE A 37 7.35 22.10 -3.98
CA ILE A 37 8.02 22.74 -2.85
C ILE A 37 9.15 23.66 -3.35
N GLU A 38 9.96 23.20 -4.30
CA GLU A 38 11.08 23.96 -4.86
C GLU A 38 10.58 25.17 -5.67
N THR A 39 9.53 24.98 -6.48
CA THR A 39 8.95 26.04 -7.32
C THR A 39 8.00 26.97 -6.57
N ARG A 40 7.64 26.65 -5.32
CA ARG A 40 6.75 27.43 -4.43
C ARG A 40 5.32 27.58 -4.96
N GLU A 41 4.84 26.58 -5.68
CA GLU A 41 3.51 26.57 -6.31
C GLU A 41 2.42 26.10 -5.32
N MET A 42 2.06 26.98 -4.39
CA MET A 42 1.14 26.67 -3.28
C MET A 42 -0.25 26.20 -3.71
N LEU A 43 -0.79 26.71 -4.82
CA LEU A 43 -2.10 26.27 -5.32
C LEU A 43 -2.08 24.80 -5.76
N GLN A 44 -1.06 24.42 -6.53
CA GLN A 44 -0.89 23.04 -6.99
C GLN A 44 -0.60 22.09 -5.83
N LEU A 45 0.11 22.55 -4.78
CA LEU A 45 0.30 21.76 -3.56
C LEU A 45 -1.02 21.43 -2.85
N VAL A 46 -1.98 22.36 -2.84
CA VAL A 46 -3.30 22.13 -2.25
C VAL A 46 -4.12 21.12 -3.07
N GLU A 47 -4.10 21.25 -4.40
CA GLU A 47 -4.76 20.28 -5.30
C GLU A 47 -4.16 18.87 -5.16
N LEU A 48 -2.84 18.79 -5.05
CA LEU A 48 -2.11 17.55 -4.88
C LEU A 48 -2.38 16.90 -3.51
N LEU A 49 -2.52 17.69 -2.44
CA LEU A 49 -2.95 17.21 -1.13
C LEU A 49 -4.36 16.60 -1.21
N HIS A 50 -5.29 17.27 -1.90
CA HIS A 50 -6.65 16.76 -2.07
C HIS A 50 -6.66 15.41 -2.80
N CYS A 51 -5.87 15.27 -3.87
CA CYS A 51 -5.71 14.00 -4.58
C CYS A 51 -5.15 12.89 -3.66
N ALA A 52 -4.17 13.23 -2.82
CA ALA A 52 -3.59 12.30 -1.86
C ALA A 52 -4.63 11.80 -0.84
N GLU A 53 -5.46 12.69 -0.31
CA GLU A 53 -6.53 12.34 0.63
C GLU A 53 -7.55 11.37 0.00
N GLU A 54 -7.98 11.61 -1.24
CA GLU A 54 -8.89 10.72 -1.94
C GLU A 54 -8.30 9.31 -2.13
N ILE A 55 -7.02 9.23 -2.49
CA ILE A 55 -6.32 7.95 -2.64
C ILE A 55 -6.23 7.23 -1.29
N MET A 56 -5.88 7.94 -0.22
CA MET A 56 -5.80 7.35 1.12
C MET A 56 -7.17 6.84 1.60
N ARG A 57 -8.27 7.55 1.31
CA ARG A 57 -9.63 7.05 1.60
C ARG A 57 -9.94 5.76 0.84
N ARG A 58 -9.53 5.65 -0.42
CA ARG A 58 -9.69 4.41 -1.20
C ARG A 58 -8.86 3.26 -0.63
N ILE A 59 -7.65 3.53 -0.13
CA ILE A 59 -6.82 2.54 0.55
C ILE A 59 -7.53 2.05 1.83
N GLN A 60 -8.07 2.97 2.63
CA GLN A 60 -8.82 2.62 3.84
C GLN A 60 -10.06 1.75 3.54
N GLN A 61 -10.76 2.00 2.42
CA GLN A 61 -11.88 1.17 2.00
C GLN A 61 -11.49 -0.29 1.69
N LEU A 62 -10.21 -0.56 1.38
CA LEU A 62 -9.70 -1.92 1.18
C LEU A 62 -9.37 -2.64 2.50
N GLU A 63 -9.26 -1.93 3.62
CA GLU A 63 -8.86 -2.55 4.89
C GLU A 63 -9.90 -3.54 5.43
N GLU A 64 -11.18 -3.17 5.38
CA GLU A 64 -12.29 -4.02 5.82
C GLU A 64 -12.39 -5.34 5.03
N PRO A 65 -12.43 -5.35 3.68
CA PRO A 65 -12.45 -6.60 2.94
C PRO A 65 -11.16 -7.42 3.14
N GLN A 66 -9.99 -6.79 3.27
CA GLN A 66 -8.76 -7.50 3.61
C GLN A 66 -8.81 -8.13 5.01
N LYS A 67 -9.33 -7.42 6.01
CA LYS A 67 -9.50 -7.92 7.39
C LYS A 67 -10.45 -9.12 7.40
N LYS A 68 -11.58 -9.02 6.71
CA LYS A 68 -12.53 -10.13 6.55
C LYS A 68 -11.87 -11.35 5.89
N ASN A 69 -11.16 -11.16 4.78
CA ASN A 69 -10.50 -12.26 4.07
C ASN A 69 -9.38 -12.90 4.91
N ARG A 70 -8.61 -12.12 5.67
CA ARG A 70 -7.61 -12.64 6.62
C ARG A 70 -8.25 -13.44 7.73
N GLN A 71 -9.39 -13.01 8.26
CA GLN A 71 -10.13 -13.75 9.26
C GLN A 71 -10.64 -15.09 8.70
N LEU A 72 -11.26 -15.08 7.52
CA LEU A 72 -11.74 -16.30 6.86
C LEU A 72 -10.59 -17.27 6.54
N LEU A 73 -9.44 -16.76 6.08
CA LEU A 73 -8.23 -17.58 5.90
C LEU A 73 -7.79 -18.19 7.22
N ARG A 74 -7.77 -17.41 8.30
CA ARG A 74 -7.38 -17.91 9.62
C ARG A 74 -8.29 -19.03 10.08
N GLU A 75 -9.59 -18.88 9.91
CA GLU A 75 -10.61 -19.89 10.27
C GLU A 75 -10.52 -21.16 9.39
N ALA A 76 -10.06 -21.02 8.14
CA ALA A 76 -9.86 -22.15 7.23
C ALA A 76 -8.53 -22.90 7.45
N LEU A 77 -7.60 -22.36 8.24
CA LEU A 77 -6.29 -22.94 8.49
C LEU A 77 -6.25 -23.76 9.79
N PRO A 78 -5.49 -24.87 9.82
CA PRO A 78 -5.37 -25.70 11.00
C PRO A 78 -4.79 -24.91 12.18
N GLY A 79 -5.44 -25.00 13.33
CA GLY A 79 -5.01 -24.31 14.56
C GLY A 79 -5.18 -22.78 14.52
N ASN A 80 -5.93 -22.23 13.57
CA ASN A 80 -6.15 -20.80 13.43
C ASN A 80 -4.85 -19.98 13.28
N ASN A 81 -3.82 -20.60 12.70
CA ASN A 81 -2.52 -19.97 12.50
C ASN A 81 -2.34 -19.54 11.05
N LEU A 82 -2.23 -18.23 10.82
CA LEU A 82 -1.98 -17.66 9.50
C LEU A 82 -0.46 -17.50 9.31
N SER A 83 0.20 -18.55 8.81
CA SER A 83 1.62 -18.53 8.49
C SER A 83 1.86 -18.69 6.98
N LEU A 84 2.96 -18.10 6.49
CA LEU A 84 3.35 -18.22 5.09
C LEU A 84 3.60 -19.68 4.70
N ASP A 85 4.14 -20.49 5.61
CA ASP A 85 4.41 -21.91 5.37
C ASP A 85 3.12 -22.71 5.21
N LEU A 86 2.10 -22.44 6.03
CA LEU A 86 0.79 -23.10 5.90
C LEU A 86 0.09 -22.69 4.60
N LEU A 87 0.16 -21.41 4.23
CA LEU A 87 -0.38 -20.93 2.96
C LEU A 87 0.33 -21.58 1.77
N ALA A 88 1.66 -21.73 1.83
CA ALA A 88 2.44 -22.38 0.77
C ALA A 88 2.05 -23.86 0.58
N CYS A 89 1.73 -24.56 1.69
CA CYS A 89 1.34 -25.97 1.66
C CYS A 89 -0.12 -26.20 1.23
N LEU A 90 -1.03 -25.27 1.52
CA LEU A 90 -2.48 -25.45 1.35
C LEU A 90 -3.08 -24.72 0.16
N THR A 91 -2.26 -24.01 -0.63
CA THR A 91 -2.72 -23.29 -1.82
C THR A 91 -1.94 -23.70 -3.06
N GLU A 92 -2.49 -23.40 -4.22
CA GLU A 92 -1.77 -23.57 -5.47
C GLU A 92 -0.49 -22.74 -5.48
N THR A 93 0.62 -23.35 -5.89
CA THR A 93 1.94 -22.69 -5.92
C THR A 93 1.92 -21.37 -6.68
N ARG A 94 1.17 -21.29 -7.80
CA ARG A 94 1.03 -20.06 -8.59
C ARG A 94 0.35 -18.94 -7.80
N VAL A 95 -0.69 -19.26 -7.03
CA VAL A 95 -1.42 -18.30 -6.20
C VAL A 95 -0.54 -17.81 -5.05
N PHE A 96 0.13 -18.73 -4.35
CA PHE A 96 1.07 -18.38 -3.28
C PHE A 96 2.20 -17.46 -3.77
N LEU A 97 2.82 -17.78 -4.91
CA LEU A 97 3.88 -16.95 -5.48
C LEU A 97 3.39 -15.56 -5.87
N ARG A 98 2.17 -15.45 -6.42
CA ARG A 98 1.55 -14.16 -6.71
C ARG A 98 1.32 -13.37 -5.43
N TYR A 99 0.72 -13.97 -4.40
CA TYR A 99 0.52 -13.34 -3.11
C TYR A 99 1.83 -12.78 -2.53
N LYS A 100 2.88 -13.63 -2.49
CA LYS A 100 4.20 -13.25 -1.98
C LYS A 100 4.82 -12.09 -2.78
N LYS A 101 4.69 -12.12 -4.11
CA LYS A 101 5.16 -11.03 -4.97
C LYS A 101 4.48 -9.70 -4.62
N VAL A 102 3.15 -9.70 -4.48
CA VAL A 102 2.41 -8.48 -4.15
C VAL A 102 2.79 -7.93 -2.77
N LEU A 103 2.99 -8.80 -1.77
CA LEU A 103 3.48 -8.37 -0.45
C LEU A 103 4.86 -7.70 -0.53
N ALA A 104 5.78 -8.26 -1.32
CA ALA A 104 7.10 -7.68 -1.52
C ALA A 104 7.01 -6.30 -2.19
N GLN A 105 6.19 -6.17 -3.24
CA GLN A 105 5.95 -4.91 -3.93
C GLN A 105 5.33 -3.84 -3.02
N LEU A 106 4.43 -4.24 -2.12
CA LEU A 106 3.86 -3.34 -1.12
C LEU A 106 4.90 -2.84 -0.11
N ALA A 107 5.77 -3.73 0.37
CA ALA A 107 6.83 -3.34 1.31
C ALA A 107 7.83 -2.37 0.65
N GLU A 108 8.20 -2.63 -0.60
CA GLU A 108 9.10 -1.78 -1.38
C GLU A 108 8.53 -0.37 -1.59
N ILE A 109 7.30 -0.27 -2.13
CA ILE A 109 6.71 1.04 -2.43
C ILE A 109 6.45 1.87 -1.16
N LEU A 110 6.11 1.23 -0.04
CA LEU A 110 5.93 1.92 1.24
C LEU A 110 7.25 2.52 1.73
N ALA A 111 8.35 1.78 1.62
CA ALA A 111 9.68 2.28 1.98
C ALA A 111 10.11 3.45 1.08
N GLU A 112 9.82 3.38 -0.23
CA GLU A 112 10.10 4.47 -1.17
C GLU A 112 9.30 5.73 -0.85
N ILE A 113 8.00 5.60 -0.56
CA ILE A 113 7.14 6.72 -0.16
C ILE A 113 7.66 7.38 1.13
N GLU A 114 8.01 6.57 2.13
CA GLU A 114 8.54 7.08 3.41
C GLU A 114 9.84 7.88 3.18
N GLN A 115 10.76 7.34 2.38
CA GLN A 115 11.99 8.03 2.03
C GLN A 115 11.72 9.35 1.29
N LEU A 116 10.80 9.38 0.33
CA LEU A 116 10.44 10.60 -0.39
C LEU A 116 9.80 11.65 0.52
N LYS A 117 8.86 11.25 1.39
CA LYS A 117 8.23 12.16 2.33
C LYS A 117 9.24 12.76 3.31
N ASN A 118 10.18 11.95 3.81
CA ASN A 118 11.27 12.44 4.65
C ASN A 118 12.17 13.45 3.91
N LYS A 119 12.50 13.18 2.64
CA LYS A 119 13.25 14.13 1.80
C LYS A 119 12.50 15.46 1.61
N ASN A 120 11.19 15.40 1.34
CA ASN A 120 10.36 16.59 1.15
C ASN A 120 10.27 17.43 2.44
N ILE A 121 10.15 16.80 3.60
CA ILE A 121 10.16 17.47 4.91
C ILE A 121 11.48 18.22 5.13
N VAL A 122 12.62 17.57 4.87
CA VAL A 122 13.95 18.19 5.01
C VAL A 122 14.10 19.37 4.04
N ARG A 123 13.68 19.20 2.79
CA ARG A 123 13.70 20.26 1.76
C ARG A 123 12.86 21.47 2.17
N LEU A 124 11.65 21.25 2.66
CA LEU A 124 10.79 22.31 3.23
C LEU A 124 11.48 23.04 4.39
N ALA A 125 12.13 22.31 5.30
CA ALA A 125 12.84 22.91 6.44
C ALA A 125 14.02 23.78 5.99
N GLN A 126 14.82 23.32 5.02
CA GLN A 126 15.93 24.08 4.46
C GLN A 126 15.46 25.38 3.78
N MET A 127 14.36 25.33 3.03
CA MET A 127 13.79 26.52 2.39
C MET A 127 13.25 27.56 3.40
N ARG A 128 12.80 27.11 4.57
CA ARG A 128 12.41 28.02 5.67
C ARG A 128 13.62 28.71 6.28
N LEU A 129 14.74 28.00 6.44
CA LEU A 129 15.98 28.56 7.01
C LEU A 129 16.65 29.57 6.07
N ALA A 130 16.60 29.36 4.75
CA ALA A 130 17.15 30.29 3.76
C ALA A 130 16.40 31.63 3.64
N LYS A 131 15.31 31.82 4.40
CA LYS A 131 14.53 33.08 4.48
C LYS A 131 14.87 33.94 5.70
N ASN A 132 15.69 33.45 6.62
CA ASN A 132 16.21 34.20 7.78
C ASN A 132 17.68 34.59 7.54
#